data_AF-A0A940TPR8-F1
#
_entry.id   AF-A0A940TPR8-F1
#
_cell.length_a   1.000
_cell.length_b   1.000
_cell.length_c   1.000
_cell.angle_alpha   90.00
_cell.angle_beta   90.00
_cell.angle_gamma   90.00
#
_symmetry.space_group_name_H-M   'P 1'
#
loop_
_entity.id
_entity.type
_entity.pdbx_description
1 polymer ?
#
loop_
_entity_poly.entity_id
_entity_poly.type
_entity_poly.pdbx_seq_one_letter_code
_entity_poly.pdbx_strand_id
1 'polypeptide(L)' 'MFYSRLEQKKAEAFGLYPLITPGWVETFLQDWAYSSAKAEKQLGYKITPLREGIRTTLAWLHQLRNKAA' A
#
# COMPACT_ATOMS: atom_id res chain seq x y z
N MET A 1 16.67 -1.73 -4.73
CA MET A 1 17.89 -1.86 -3.89
C MET A 1 18.82 -0.65 -4.00
N PHE A 2 19.40 -0.32 -5.17
CA PHE A 2 20.37 0.79 -5.28
C PHE A 2 19.75 2.17 -5.00
N TYR A 3 18.64 2.51 -5.65
CA TYR A 3 17.98 3.81 -5.50
C TYR A 3 17.48 4.09 -4.07
N SER A 4 16.85 3.09 -3.43
CA SER A 4 16.36 3.23 -2.05
C SER A 4 17.48 3.43 -1.03
N ARG A 5 18.67 2.84 -1.25
CA ARG A 5 19.85 3.06 -0.40
C ARG A 5 20.43 4.47 -0.55
N LEU A 6 20.37 5.06 -1.76
CA LEU A 6 20.77 6.45 -1.98
C LEU A 6 19.81 7.42 -1.28
N GLU A 7 18.50 7.18 -1.38
CA GLU A 7 17.48 7.98 -0.69
C GLU A 7 17.64 7.91 0.83
N GLN A 8 17.92 6.73 1.39
CA GLN A 8 18.18 6.59 2.82
C GLN A 8 19.42 7.38 3.28
N LYS A 9 20.55 7.31 2.55
CA LYS A 9 21.75 8.08 2.88
C LYS A 9 21.52 9.59 2.81
N LYS A 10 20.72 10.05 1.85
CA LYS A 10 20.33 11.46 1.75
C LYS A 10 19.46 11.89 2.94
N ALA A 11 18.53 11.04 3.37
CA ALA A 11 17.71 11.30 4.56
C ALA A 11 18.57 11.40 5.83
N GLU A 12 19.52 10.47 6.01
CA GLU A 12 20.45 10.47 7.15
C GLU A 12 21.38 11.68 7.16
N ALA A 13 21.86 12.13 5.98
CA ALA A 13 22.80 13.24 5.87
C ALA A 13 22.13 14.63 5.90
N PHE A 14 20.92 14.77 5.37
CA PHE A 14 20.28 16.07 5.15
C PHE A 14 18.92 16.21 5.85
N GLY A 15 18.44 15.20 6.59
CA GLY A 15 17.15 15.23 7.29
C GLY A 15 15.92 15.26 6.35
N LEU A 16 16.12 14.96 5.06
CA LEU A 16 15.06 14.97 4.05
C LEU A 16 14.20 13.70 4.14
N TYR A 17 12.90 13.83 3.97
CA TYR A 17 12.00 12.66 3.95
C TYR A 17 12.23 11.84 2.67
N PRO A 18 12.60 10.55 2.75
CA PRO A 18 12.92 9.74 1.59
C PRO A 18 11.65 9.39 0.79
N LEU A 19 11.74 9.40 -0.53
CA LEU A 19 10.61 8.98 -1.38
C LEU A 19 10.32 7.47 -1.30
N ILE A 20 11.36 6.68 -1.08
CA ILE A 20 11.27 5.22 -0.89
C ILE A 20 12.43 4.72 -0.03
N THR A 21 12.13 3.87 0.95
CA THR A 21 13.15 3.27 1.84
C THR A 21 13.47 1.84 1.42
N PRO A 22 14.67 1.31 1.74
CA PRO A 22 14.98 -0.09 1.50
C PRO A 22 13.99 -1.05 2.17
N GLY A 23 13.57 -0.75 3.40
CA GLY A 23 12.57 -1.56 4.12
C GLY A 23 11.20 -1.62 3.42
N TRP A 24 10.78 -0.53 2.76
CA TRP A 24 9.58 -0.55 1.92
C TRP A 24 9.76 -1.49 0.72
N VAL A 25 10.89 -1.40 0.02
CA VAL A 25 11.18 -2.28 -1.11
C VAL A 25 11.15 -3.75 -0.68
N GLU A 26 11.75 -4.06 0.46
CA GLU A 26 11.73 -5.42 1.02
C GLU A 26 10.30 -5.89 1.31
N THR A 27 9.48 -5.04 1.93
CA THR A 27 8.08 -5.36 2.29
C THR A 27 7.20 -5.61 1.07
N PHE A 28 7.29 -4.75 0.05
CA PHE A 28 6.45 -4.82 -1.15
C PHE A 28 6.86 -5.91 -2.14
N LEU A 29 8.09 -6.42 -2.05
CA LEU A 29 8.56 -7.53 -2.89
C LEU A 29 8.21 -8.92 -2.34
N GLN A 30 7.73 -9.01 -1.09
CA GLN A 30 7.27 -10.28 -0.54
C GLN A 30 5.88 -10.66 -1.07
N ASP A 31 5.70 -11.93 -1.40
CA ASP A 31 4.39 -12.49 -1.75
C ASP A 31 3.64 -12.92 -0.48
N TRP A 32 2.75 -12.04 -0.01
CA TRP A 32 1.95 -12.25 1.21
C TRP A 32 0.63 -12.98 0.89
N ALA A 33 0.72 -14.15 0.27
CA ALA A 33 -0.44 -14.96 -0.07
C ALA A 33 -1.08 -15.62 1.17
N TYR A 34 -1.98 -14.90 1.83
CA TYR A 34 -2.78 -15.42 2.94
C TYR A 34 -4.15 -15.94 2.49
N SER A 35 -4.62 -17.00 3.16
CA SER A 35 -5.96 -17.54 2.92
C SER A 35 -7.01 -16.90 3.82
N SER A 36 -8.16 -16.55 3.23
CA SER A 36 -9.36 -16.11 3.96
C SER A 36 -10.34 -17.26 4.25
N ALA A 37 -9.98 -18.51 3.93
CA ALA A 37 -10.90 -19.65 3.98
C ALA A 37 -11.55 -19.88 5.36
N LYS A 38 -10.83 -19.59 6.46
CA LYS A 38 -11.40 -19.69 7.82
C LYS A 38 -12.55 -18.70 8.01
N ALA A 39 -12.36 -17.45 7.59
CA ALA A 39 -13.38 -16.41 7.70
C ALA A 39 -14.58 -16.70 6.79
N GLU A 40 -14.33 -17.20 5.58
CA GLU A 40 -15.38 -17.63 4.66
C GLU A 40 -16.25 -18.72 5.30
N LYS A 41 -15.62 -19.75 5.88
CA LYS A 41 -16.32 -20.90 6.50
C LYS A 41 -17.08 -20.52 7.78
N GLN A 42 -16.47 -19.72 8.64
CA GLN A 42 -17.00 -19.48 9.99
C GLN A 42 -17.90 -18.25 10.08
N LEU A 43 -17.68 -17.26 9.21
CA LEU A 43 -18.36 -15.97 9.27
C LEU A 43 -19.19 -15.67 8.02
N GLY A 44 -19.18 -16.56 7.02
CA GLY A 44 -19.78 -16.27 5.71
C GLY A 44 -19.11 -15.09 5.00
N TYR A 45 -17.85 -14.79 5.34
CA TYR A 45 -17.09 -13.68 4.77
C TYR A 45 -16.97 -13.85 3.25
N LYS A 46 -17.13 -12.75 2.51
CA LYS A 46 -16.90 -12.70 1.06
C LYS A 46 -15.93 -11.57 0.77
N ILE A 47 -14.77 -11.92 0.22
CA ILE A 47 -13.77 -10.92 -0.15
C ILE A 47 -14.28 -10.07 -1.31
N THR A 48 -14.13 -8.75 -1.18
CA THR A 48 -14.40 -7.83 -2.30
C THR A 48 -13.32 -8.04 -3.37
N PRO A 49 -13.69 -8.30 -4.64
CA PRO A 49 -12.71 -8.45 -5.71
C PRO A 49 -11.81 -7.22 -5.81
N LEU A 50 -10.51 -7.42 -6.05
CA LEU A 50 -9.50 -6.36 -6.06
C LEU A 50 -9.88 -5.18 -6.96
N ARG A 51 -10.36 -5.48 -8.18
CA ARG A 51 -10.82 -4.46 -9.14
C ARG A 51 -11.91 -3.57 -8.55
N GLU A 52 -12.87 -4.17 -7.86
CA GLU A 52 -14.02 -3.46 -7.30
C GLU A 52 -13.63 -2.64 -6.08
N GLY A 53 -12.76 -3.19 -5.23
CA GLY A 53 -12.18 -2.46 -4.10
C GLY A 53 -11.43 -1.20 -4.56
N ILE A 54 -10.52 -1.35 -5.54
CA ILE A 54 -9.75 -0.22 -6.09
C ILE A 54 -10.69 0.83 -6.70
N ARG A 55 -11.67 0.40 -7.50
CA ARG A 55 -12.64 1.30 -8.13
C ARG A 55 -13.39 2.14 -7.10
N THR A 56 -13.86 1.51 -6.03
CA THR A 56 -14.60 2.18 -4.94
C THR A 56 -13.71 3.17 -4.20
N THR A 57 -12.47 2.78 -3.89
CA THR A 57 -11.49 3.66 -3.24
C THR A 57 -11.15 4.88 -4.09
N LEU A 58 -10.91 4.70 -5.39
CA LEU A 58 -10.62 5.81 -6.30
C LEU A 58 -11.79 6.79 -6.40
N ALA A 59 -13.02 6.28 -6.51
CA ALA A 59 -14.22 7.11 -6.53
C ALA A 59 -14.32 7.98 -5.27
N TRP A 60 -14.06 7.39 -4.10
CA TRP A 60 -14.04 8.11 -2.82
C TRP A 60 -12.93 9.18 -2.75
N LEU A 61 -11.71 8.85 -3.17
CA LEU A 61 -10.59 9.81 -3.20
C LEU A 61 -10.87 11.00 -4.13
N HIS A 62 -11.48 10.76 -5.30
CA HIS A 62 -11.89 11.84 -6.20
C HIS A 62 -12.95 12.75 -5.56
N GLN A 63 -13.92 12.19 -4.86
CA GLN A 63 -14.91 12.98 -4.13
C GLN A 63 -14.27 13.84 -3.04
N LEU A 64 -13.34 13.27 -2.25
CA LEU A 64 -12.61 14.02 -1.23
C LEU A 64 -11.83 15.20 -1.82
N ARG A 65 -11.10 14.96 -2.91
CA ARG A 65 -10.35 16.01 -3.61
C ARG A 65 -11.27 17.13 -4.09
N ASN A 66 -12.44 16.78 -4.65
CA ASN A 66 -13.38 17.76 -5.17
C ASN A 66 -14.10 18.56 -4.08
N LYS A 67 -14.20 18.05 -2.84
CA LYS A 67 -14.77 18.78 -1.70
C LYS A 67 -13.78 19.76 -1.05
N ALA A 68 -12.49 19.57 -1.29
CA ALA A 68 -11.42 20.39 -0.74
C ALA A 68 -10.98 21.54 -1.67
N ALA A 69 -11.57 21.60 -2.87
CA ALA A 69 -11.39 22.67 -3.86
C ALA A 69 -12.60 23.61 -3.85
#